data_AF-A0A371LXG6-F1
#
_entry.id   AF-A0A371LXG6-F1
#
_cell.length_a   1.000
_cell.length_b   1.000
_cell.length_c   1.000
_cell.angle_alpha   90.00
_cell.angle_beta   90.00
_cell.angle_gamma   90.00
#
_symmetry.space_group_name_H-M   'P 1'
#
loop_
_entity.id
_entity.type
_entity.pdbx_description
1 polymer ?
#
loop_
_entity_poly.entity_id
_entity_poly.type
_entity_poly.pdbx_seq_one_letter_code
_entity_poly.pdbx_strand_id
1 'polypeptide(L)'
;MTWTIGTEQGSIAADVLVGETIYTPRVAEEINPTFRFVPNESFPTPETRFEALAPYVRETADTFVRAGRAQGGAFFREDTANLADVDSFLVSIEAPLRYDFASVWGVIVGGRDASNRTRTALRWELDIVVLAPLGAYDSRTDVKAALEDVVL
;
A
#
# COMPACT_ATOMS: atom_id res chain seq x y z
N MET A 1 14.51 7.57 -4.15
CA MET A 1 13.75 8.65 -3.50
C MET A 1 12.77 7.95 -2.60
N THR A 2 12.77 8.30 -1.31
CA THR A 2 12.01 7.55 -0.31
C THR A 2 10.52 7.86 -0.40
N TRP A 3 9.73 6.82 -0.56
CA TRP A 3 8.28 6.79 -0.36
C TRP A 3 8.00 6.12 0.98
N THR A 4 6.85 6.43 1.56
CA THR A 4 6.40 5.82 2.81
C THR A 4 5.09 5.07 2.57
N ILE A 5 5.00 3.84 3.06
CA ILE A 5 3.76 3.09 3.14
C ILE A 5 3.33 3.10 4.60
N GLY A 6 2.24 3.79 4.93
CA GLY A 6 1.68 3.80 6.29
C GLY A 6 0.71 2.65 6.46
N THR A 7 1.02 1.72 7.36
CA THR A 7 0.16 0.59 7.75
C THR A 7 -0.38 0.78 9.17
N GLU A 8 -1.30 -0.07 9.65
CA GLU A 8 -1.80 0.01 11.03
C GLU A 8 -0.69 -0.25 12.06
N GLN A 9 0.24 -1.13 11.70
CA GLN A 9 1.40 -1.55 12.47
C GLN A 9 2.55 -0.53 12.41
N GLY A 10 2.46 0.49 11.54
CA GLY A 10 3.43 1.56 11.41
C GLY A 10 3.85 1.87 9.96
N SER A 11 4.78 2.81 9.83
CA SER A 11 5.25 3.30 8.53
C SER A 11 6.48 2.54 8.03
N ILE A 12 6.45 2.16 6.75
CA ILE A 12 7.50 1.43 6.06
C ILE A 12 8.10 2.33 4.98
N ALA A 13 9.39 2.64 5.09
CA ALA A 13 10.10 3.42 4.09
C ALA A 13 10.66 2.54 2.97
N ALA A 14 10.45 2.92 1.71
CA ALA A 14 10.95 2.20 0.55
C ALA A 14 11.31 3.17 -0.58
N ASP A 15 12.14 2.76 -1.54
CA ASP A 15 12.28 3.49 -2.79
C ASP A 15 11.28 2.93 -3.80
N VAL A 16 10.44 3.75 -4.44
CA VAL A 16 9.70 3.27 -5.63
C VAL A 16 10.64 3.25 -6.83
N LEU A 17 10.62 2.17 -7.61
CA LEU A 17 11.39 2.07 -8.86
C LEU A 17 10.78 3.05 -9.90
N VAL A 18 11.36 4.24 -9.99
CA VAL A 18 11.02 5.27 -10.99
C VAL A 18 11.26 4.70 -12.39
N GLY A 19 10.17 4.49 -13.14
CA GLY A 19 10.18 3.87 -14.47
C GLY A 19 8.79 3.65 -15.03
N GLU A 20 7.80 3.45 -14.15
CA GLU A 20 6.39 3.70 -14.47
C GLU A 20 6.12 5.19 -14.23
N THR A 21 5.60 5.86 -15.25
CA THR A 21 5.34 7.30 -15.31
C THR A 21 4.78 7.81 -13.99
N ILE A 22 5.31 8.91 -13.43
CA ILE A 22 4.68 9.57 -12.29
C ILE A 22 3.30 10.04 -12.75
N TYR A 23 2.27 9.28 -12.42
CA TYR A 23 0.90 9.48 -12.85
C TYR A 23 0.07 9.98 -11.67
N THR A 24 -1.01 10.69 -11.95
CA THR A 24 -2.00 11.06 -10.94
C THR A 24 -2.98 9.90 -10.81
N PRO A 25 -2.99 9.16 -9.70
CA PRO A 25 -3.85 8.00 -9.56
C PRO A 25 -5.31 8.40 -9.51
N ARG A 26 -6.19 7.60 -10.12
CA ARG A 26 -7.63 7.84 -10.12
C ARG A 26 -8.29 7.00 -9.04
N VAL A 27 -9.34 7.54 -8.45
CA VAL A 27 -10.16 6.82 -7.47
C VAL A 27 -10.75 5.55 -8.12
N ALA A 28 -10.67 4.44 -7.37
CA ALA A 28 -11.01 3.08 -7.76
C ALA A 28 -10.18 2.49 -8.91
N GLU A 29 -9.04 3.09 -9.24
CA GLU A 29 -8.03 2.51 -10.13
C GLU A 29 -7.18 1.50 -9.35
N GLU A 30 -6.87 0.36 -9.99
CA GLU A 30 -5.83 -0.54 -9.51
C GLU A 30 -4.48 -0.08 -10.06
N ILE A 31 -3.49 -0.04 -9.17
CA ILE A 31 -2.15 0.42 -9.44
C ILE A 31 -1.17 -0.64 -8.98
N ASN A 32 -0.05 -0.82 -9.70
CA ASN A 32 0.90 -1.90 -9.42
C ASN A 32 2.30 -1.38 -9.02
N PRO A 33 2.44 -0.55 -7.97
CA PRO A 33 3.72 0.06 -7.62
C PRO A 33 4.77 -0.99 -7.24
N THR A 34 5.98 -0.83 -7.78
CA THR A 34 7.15 -1.61 -7.36
C THR A 34 7.93 -0.87 -6.27
N PHE A 35 7.89 -1.39 -5.05
CA PHE A 35 8.68 -0.93 -3.93
C PHE A 35 9.99 -1.69 -3.83
N ARG A 36 11.09 -0.95 -3.80
CA ARG A 36 12.47 -1.43 -3.72
C ARG A 36 13.07 -1.08 -2.37
N PHE A 37 13.69 -2.07 -1.75
CA PHE A 37 14.38 -1.94 -0.47
C PHE A 37 15.87 -2.14 -0.69
N VAL A 38 16.64 -1.08 -0.46
CA VAL A 38 18.10 -1.08 -0.50
C VAL A 38 18.64 -0.47 0.79
N PRO A 39 19.81 -0.93 1.27
CA PRO A 39 20.43 -0.33 2.44
C PRO A 39 20.87 1.10 2.12
N ASN A 40 20.66 2.02 3.07
CA ASN A 40 21.21 3.37 3.02
C ASN A 40 21.44 3.90 4.45
N GLU A 41 22.02 5.10 4.58
CA GLU A 41 22.36 5.69 5.88
C GLU A 41 21.15 5.83 6.82
N SER A 42 19.97 6.16 6.29
CA SER A 42 18.74 6.31 7.07
C SER A 42 18.05 4.97 7.35
N PHE A 43 18.29 3.97 6.51
CA PHE A 43 17.62 2.67 6.55
C PHE A 43 18.60 1.54 6.23
N PRO A 44 19.45 1.15 7.19
CA PRO A 44 20.52 0.18 6.97
C PRO A 44 20.00 -1.26 6.78
N THR A 45 18.78 -1.57 7.22
CA THR A 45 18.18 -2.91 7.21
C THR A 45 17.04 -3.03 6.17
N PRO A 46 17.34 -3.31 4.89
CA PRO A 46 16.31 -3.51 3.87
C PRO A 46 15.44 -4.74 4.15
N GLU A 47 15.98 -5.82 4.74
CA GLU A 47 15.27 -7.05 5.06
C GLU A 47 14.13 -6.81 6.06
N THR A 48 14.39 -6.03 7.12
CA THR A 48 13.36 -5.70 8.11
C THR A 48 12.19 -4.96 7.49
N ARG A 49 12.45 -3.99 6.61
CA ARG A 49 11.41 -3.21 5.93
C ARG A 49 10.66 -4.03 4.89
N PHE A 50 11.38 -4.92 4.19
CA PHE A 50 10.78 -5.86 3.25
C PHE A 50 9.86 -6.87 3.95
N GLU A 51 10.30 -7.47 5.05
CA GLU A 51 9.49 -8.42 5.82
C GLU A 51 8.33 -7.75 6.55
N ALA A 52 8.44 -6.47 6.94
CA ALA A 52 7.32 -5.73 7.52
C ALA A 52 6.11 -5.62 6.57
N LEU A 53 6.34 -5.68 5.25
CA LEU A 53 5.27 -5.64 4.25
C LEU A 53 4.75 -7.03 3.87
N ALA A 54 5.51 -8.08 4.20
CA ALA A 54 5.21 -9.44 3.78
C ALA A 54 3.84 -9.97 4.27
N PRO A 55 3.37 -9.69 5.50
CA PRO A 55 2.03 -10.11 5.95
C PRO A 55 0.93 -9.58 5.04
N TYR A 56 0.97 -8.28 4.69
CA TYR A 56 -0.04 -7.68 3.81
C TYR A 56 -0.07 -8.35 2.44
N VAL A 57 1.08 -8.70 1.87
CA VAL A 57 1.12 -9.30 0.53
C VAL A 57 0.73 -10.78 0.55
N ARG A 58 1.21 -11.54 1.53
CA ARG A 58 0.94 -12.98 1.61
C ARG A 58 -0.53 -13.26 1.95
N GLU A 59 -1.13 -12.41 2.78
CA GLU A 59 -2.52 -12.56 3.21
C GLU A 59 -3.53 -11.93 2.22
N THR A 60 -3.13 -11.03 1.30
CA THR A 60 -4.10 -10.34 0.41
C THR A 60 -4.58 -11.16 -0.79
N ALA A 61 -4.04 -12.35 -1.05
CA ALA A 61 -4.38 -13.15 -2.22
C ALA A 61 -5.89 -13.50 -2.28
N ASP A 62 -6.68 -12.67 -2.98
CA ASP A 62 -8.10 -12.74 -3.38
C ASP A 62 -9.18 -13.10 -2.32
N THR A 63 -8.79 -13.42 -1.09
CA THR A 63 -9.70 -14.07 -0.13
C THR A 63 -10.24 -13.11 0.92
N PHE A 64 -9.44 -12.11 1.32
CA PHE A 64 -9.72 -11.29 2.49
C PHE A 64 -10.14 -9.86 2.17
N VAL A 65 -9.81 -9.35 0.98
CA VAL A 65 -10.06 -7.96 0.60
C VAL A 65 -10.92 -7.89 -0.65
N ARG A 66 -11.90 -6.99 -0.64
CA ARG A 66 -12.62 -6.56 -1.84
C ARG A 66 -12.57 -5.05 -1.91
N ALA A 67 -12.23 -4.50 -3.06
CA ALA A 67 -12.20 -3.08 -3.28
C ALA A 67 -12.64 -2.73 -4.69
N GLY A 68 -13.12 -1.50 -4.87
CA GLY A 68 -13.55 -1.04 -6.19
C GLY A 68 -14.42 0.18 -6.09
N ARG A 69 -15.41 0.27 -6.99
CA ARG A 69 -16.33 1.41 -7.09
C ARG A 69 -17.78 0.98 -6.86
N ALA A 70 -18.48 1.66 -5.97
CA ALA A 70 -19.90 1.48 -5.69
C ALA A 70 -20.63 2.84 -5.68
N GLN A 71 -21.96 2.84 -5.57
CA GLN A 71 -22.82 4.03 -5.67
C GLN A 71 -22.33 5.18 -4.77
N GLY A 72 -21.58 6.14 -5.34
CA GLY A 72 -21.10 7.34 -4.64
C GLY A 72 -19.58 7.47 -4.50
N GLY A 73 -18.78 6.41 -4.71
CA GLY A 73 -17.33 6.51 -4.50
C GLY A 73 -16.58 5.18 -4.60
N ALA A 74 -15.29 5.21 -4.28
CA ALA A 74 -14.55 3.98 -3.99
C ALA A 74 -15.08 3.35 -2.70
N PHE A 75 -14.90 2.04 -2.57
CA PHE A 75 -15.16 1.31 -1.33
C PHE A 75 -14.10 0.23 -1.15
N PHE A 76 -13.98 -0.25 0.09
CA PHE A 76 -13.28 -1.48 0.38
C PHE A 76 -14.00 -2.28 1.46
N ARG A 77 -13.71 -3.57 1.54
CA ARG A 77 -14.14 -4.49 2.58
C ARG A 77 -12.96 -5.42 2.87
N GLU A 78 -12.70 -5.65 4.14
CA GLU A 78 -11.64 -6.55 4.60
C GLU A 78 -12.18 -7.50 5.67
N ASP A 79 -11.64 -8.72 5.71
CA ASP A 79 -11.80 -9.65 6.84
C ASP A 79 -10.41 -9.96 7.38
N THR A 80 -10.07 -9.39 8.54
CA THR A 80 -8.78 -9.60 9.20
C THR A 80 -8.90 -10.48 10.44
N ALA A 81 -10.09 -11.05 10.72
CA ALA A 81 -10.37 -11.73 12.00
C ALA A 81 -9.47 -12.95 12.26
N ASN A 82 -8.93 -13.56 11.21
CA ASN A 82 -8.06 -14.74 11.29
C ASN A 82 -6.59 -14.43 10.96
N LEU A 83 -6.21 -13.16 10.88
CA LEU A 83 -4.86 -12.72 10.55
C LEU A 83 -4.16 -12.22 11.80
N ALA A 84 -3.08 -12.90 12.20
CA ALA A 84 -2.35 -12.55 13.43
C ALA A 84 -1.51 -11.27 13.28
N ASP A 85 -1.07 -10.97 12.05
CA ASP A 85 -0.07 -9.94 11.77
C ASP A 85 -0.63 -8.75 10.96
N VAL A 86 -1.93 -8.76 10.63
CA VAL A 86 -2.59 -7.72 9.83
C VAL A 86 -3.90 -7.30 10.48
N ASP A 87 -3.97 -6.04 10.91
CA ASP A 87 -5.21 -5.45 11.47
C ASP A 87 -6.08 -4.82 10.39
N SER A 88 -5.46 -4.29 9.34
CA SER A 88 -6.13 -3.67 8.19
C SER A 88 -5.20 -3.66 6.98
N PHE A 89 -5.76 -3.89 5.79
CA PHE A 89 -5.06 -3.75 4.51
C PHE A 89 -5.12 -2.33 3.95
N LEU A 90 -5.83 -1.43 4.62
CA LEU A 90 -5.88 0.00 4.33
C LEU A 90 -4.52 0.65 4.63
N VAL A 91 -3.91 1.22 3.59
CA VAL A 91 -2.60 1.86 3.66
C VAL A 91 -2.62 3.30 3.15
N SER A 92 -1.74 4.13 3.70
CA SER A 92 -1.31 5.36 3.04
C SER A 92 -0.11 5.05 2.16
N ILE A 93 -0.06 5.67 0.98
CA ILE A 93 1.15 5.75 0.16
C ILE A 93 1.51 7.22 0.07
N GLU A 94 2.65 7.58 0.64
CA GLU A 94 3.13 8.95 0.71
C GLU A 94 4.31 9.10 -0.24
N ALA A 95 4.12 9.93 -1.25
CA ALA A 95 5.17 10.27 -2.18
C ALA A 95 6.12 11.32 -1.54
N PRO A 96 7.37 11.44 -2.02
CA PRO A 96 8.21 12.59 -1.67
C PRO A 96 7.49 13.91 -1.95
N LEU A 97 7.77 14.97 -1.20
CA LEU A 97 7.12 16.30 -1.32
C LEU A 97 7.01 16.83 -2.76
N ARG A 98 8.01 16.55 -3.62
CA ARG A 98 8.00 16.96 -5.04
C ARG A 98 6.87 16.31 -5.86
N TYR A 99 6.34 15.19 -5.38
CA TYR A 99 5.37 14.32 -6.03
C TYR A 99 4.14 14.06 -5.15
N ASP A 100 3.83 14.94 -4.21
CA ASP A 100 2.72 14.76 -3.26
C ASP A 100 1.35 14.54 -3.94
N PHE A 101 1.20 14.99 -5.19
CA PHE A 101 0.02 14.69 -6.02
C PHE A 101 -0.17 13.19 -6.33
N ALA A 102 0.84 12.36 -6.09
CA ALA A 102 0.80 10.90 -6.22
C ALA A 102 0.55 10.20 -4.88
N SER A 103 0.43 10.95 -3.77
CA SER A 103 0.11 10.41 -2.45
C SER A 103 -1.37 10.01 -2.38
N VAL A 104 -1.65 8.80 -1.91
CA VAL A 104 -3.00 8.22 -1.90
C VAL A 104 -3.29 7.41 -0.65
N TRP A 105 -4.57 7.32 -0.32
CA TRP A 105 -5.13 6.22 0.45
C TRP A 105 -5.46 5.08 -0.51
N GLY A 106 -5.05 3.86 -0.18
CA GLY A 106 -5.32 2.67 -0.97
C GLY A 106 -5.47 1.44 -0.09
N VAL A 107 -5.94 0.36 -0.68
CA VAL A 107 -6.01 -0.94 0.00
C VAL A 107 -5.19 -1.94 -0.81
N ILE A 108 -4.31 -2.66 -0.11
CA ILE A 108 -3.54 -3.73 -0.74
C ILE A 108 -4.53 -4.87 -1.05
N VAL A 109 -4.62 -5.26 -2.31
CA VAL A 109 -5.47 -6.37 -2.79
C VAL A 109 -4.64 -7.54 -3.30
N GLY A 110 -3.32 -7.37 -3.37
CA GLY A 110 -2.40 -8.41 -3.77
C GLY A 110 -0.96 -7.92 -3.81
N GLY A 111 -0.09 -8.80 -4.28
CA GLY A 111 1.28 -8.48 -4.58
C GLY A 111 2.15 -9.72 -4.73
N ARG A 112 3.40 -9.51 -5.12
CA ARG A 112 4.37 -10.59 -5.30
C ARG A 112 5.79 -10.14 -5.00
N ASP A 113 6.58 -11.10 -4.54
CA ASP A 113 8.01 -10.91 -4.36
C ASP A 113 8.67 -10.85 -5.75
N ALA A 114 9.15 -9.66 -6.11
CA ALA A 114 9.85 -9.38 -7.36
C ALA A 114 11.38 -9.31 -7.16
N SER A 115 11.88 -9.79 -6.01
CA SER A 115 13.30 -9.80 -5.68
C SER A 115 14.04 -10.74 -6.63
N ASN A 116 15.05 -10.21 -7.32
CA ASN A 116 15.91 -11.05 -8.14
C ASN A 116 16.99 -11.68 -7.24
N ARG A 117 17.06 -13.02 -7.18
CA ARG A 117 17.98 -13.79 -6.33
C ARG A 117 19.48 -13.46 -6.51
N THR A 118 19.84 -12.72 -7.56
CA THR A 118 21.22 -12.32 -7.89
C THR A 118 21.57 -10.87 -7.54
N ARG A 119 20.63 -10.04 -7.03
CA ARG A 119 20.87 -8.61 -6.74
C ARG A 119 20.64 -8.27 -5.26
N THR A 120 21.39 -7.28 -4.78
CA THR A 120 21.36 -6.71 -3.41
C THR A 120 20.13 -5.83 -3.11
N ALA A 121 19.01 -6.03 -3.80
CA ALA A 121 17.81 -5.21 -3.65
C ALA A 121 16.56 -6.08 -3.59
N LEU A 122 15.85 -6.02 -2.47
CA LEU A 122 14.57 -6.70 -2.27
C LEU A 122 13.45 -5.87 -2.87
N ARG A 123 12.40 -6.52 -3.37
CA ARG A 123 11.33 -5.85 -4.10
C ARG A 123 9.97 -6.49 -3.86
N TRP A 124 9.00 -5.65 -3.55
CA TRP A 124 7.59 -5.99 -3.60
C TRP A 124 6.95 -5.27 -4.79
N GLU A 125 6.29 -6.03 -5.66
CA GLU A 125 5.27 -5.49 -6.55
C GLU A 125 3.94 -5.65 -5.83
N LEU A 126 3.23 -4.55 -5.59
CA LEU A 126 1.97 -4.56 -4.86
C LEU A 126 0.83 -4.27 -5.82
N ASP A 127 -0.31 -4.90 -5.60
CA ASP A 127 -1.55 -4.57 -6.28
C ASP A 127 -2.40 -3.76 -5.29
N ILE A 128 -2.66 -2.50 -5.62
CA ILE A 128 -3.33 -1.56 -4.73
C ILE A 128 -4.51 -0.92 -5.45
N VAL A 129 -5.69 -0.98 -4.83
CA VAL A 129 -6.84 -0.20 -5.29
C VAL A 129 -6.83 1.16 -4.60
N VAL A 130 -6.77 2.23 -5.40
CA VAL A 130 -6.77 3.61 -4.92
C VAL A 130 -8.17 3.97 -4.42
N LEU A 131 -8.26 4.42 -3.18
CA LEU A 131 -9.52 4.81 -2.56
C LEU A 131 -9.73 6.32 -2.63
N ALA A 132 -8.69 7.10 -2.35
CA ALA A 132 -8.74 8.56 -2.38
C ALA A 132 -7.33 9.18 -2.46
N PRO A 133 -7.20 10.43 -2.91
CA PRO A 133 -5.99 11.22 -2.65
C PRO A 133 -5.72 11.33 -1.15
N LEU A 134 -4.44 11.37 -0.73
CA LEU A 134 -4.10 11.37 0.69
C LEU A 134 -4.73 12.56 1.44
N GLY A 135 -4.74 13.74 0.83
CA GLY A 135 -5.33 14.96 1.41
C GLY A 135 -6.86 15.04 1.42
N ALA A 136 -7.57 13.98 0.98
CA ALA A 136 -9.04 13.95 1.03
C ALA A 136 -9.58 13.64 2.44
N TYR A 137 -8.75 13.04 3.29
CA TYR A 137 -9.10 12.63 4.66
C TYR A 137 -7.91 12.90 5.58
N ASP A 138 -8.19 13.29 6.82
CA ASP A 138 -7.15 13.67 7.79
C ASP A 138 -6.49 12.44 8.44
N SER A 139 -7.20 11.30 8.49
CA SER A 139 -6.73 10.10 9.17
C SER A 139 -7.20 8.81 8.51
N ARG A 140 -6.51 7.70 8.81
CA ARG A 140 -6.93 6.36 8.42
C ARG A 140 -8.32 6.03 8.95
N THR A 141 -8.63 6.43 10.18
CA THR A 141 -9.94 6.24 10.80
C THR A 141 -11.06 6.89 9.99
N ASP A 142 -10.83 8.09 9.46
CA ASP A 142 -11.83 8.79 8.64
C ASP A 142 -12.06 8.08 7.29
N VAL A 143 -10.99 7.57 6.68
CA VAL A 143 -11.08 6.78 5.45
C VAL A 143 -11.87 5.50 5.69
N LYS A 144 -11.55 4.78 6.77
CA LYS A 144 -12.23 3.54 7.15
C LYS A 144 -13.72 3.82 7.41
N ALA A 145 -14.05 4.83 8.22
CA ALA A 145 -15.43 5.21 8.49
C ALA A 145 -16.22 5.64 7.23
N ALA A 146 -15.57 6.27 6.25
CA ALA A 146 -16.22 6.77 5.05
C ALA A 146 -16.37 5.73 3.93
N LEU A 147 -15.38 4.83 3.78
CA LEU A 147 -15.22 3.99 2.58
C LEU A 147 -15.27 2.48 2.87
N GLU A 148 -15.21 2.06 4.13
CA GLU A 148 -15.35 0.64 4.47
C GLU A 148 -16.83 0.21 4.40
N ASP A 149 -17.11 -0.79 3.57
CA ASP A 149 -18.43 -1.37 3.41
C ASP A 149 -18.60 -2.61 4.29
N VAL A 150 -19.00 -2.37 5.54
CA VAL A 150 -19.36 -3.41 6.52
C VAL A 150 -20.82 -3.81 6.27
N VAL A 151 -21.10 -4.62 5.24
CA VAL A 151 -22.42 -5.27 5.14
C VAL A 151 -22.53 -6.29 6.27
N LEU A 152 -23.34 -5.94 7.28
CA LEU A 152 -23.74 -6.78 8.42
C LEU A 152 -24.48 -8.06 7.97
#